data_AF-A0A5C4U3Z7-F1
#
_entry.id   AF-A0A5C4U3Z7-F1
#
_cell.length_a   1.000
_cell.length_b   1.000
_cell.length_c   1.000
_cell.angle_alpha   90.00
_cell.angle_beta   90.00
_cell.angle_gamma   90.00
#
_symmetry.space_group_name_H-M   'P 1'
#
loop_
_entity.id
_entity.type
_entity.pdbx_description
1 polymer ?
#
loop_
_entity_poly.entity_id
_entity_poly.type
_entity_poly.pdbx_seq_one_letter_code
_entity_poly.pdbx_strand_id
1 'polypeptide(L)' 'MAMTLRLSAEQDRALEMLARTQGVSKHEAAVRAIVGAAARTVHHEDIAQIARTTLASYRRAEERLGL' A
#
# COMPACT_ATOMS: atom_id res chain seq x y z
N MET A 1 -15.53 -15.83 10.02
CA MET A 1 -14.52 -16.22 11.04
C MET A 1 -14.30 -15.04 11.95
N ALA A 2 -14.24 -15.23 13.28
CA ALA A 2 -13.93 -14.17 14.22
C ALA A 2 -12.42 -14.13 14.45
N MET A 3 -11.80 -12.96 14.22
CA MET A 3 -10.39 -12.71 14.52
C MET A 3 -10.30 -11.70 15.66
N THR A 4 -9.55 -12.03 16.71
CA THR A 4 -9.28 -11.12 17.83
C THR A 4 -7.84 -10.62 17.72
N LEU A 5 -7.64 -9.33 17.43
CA LEU A 5 -6.31 -8.72 17.50
C LEU A 5 -5.97 -8.32 18.94
N ARG A 6 -4.73 -8.58 19.35
CA ARG A 6 -4.12 -7.95 20.53
C ARG A 6 -3.42 -6.68 20.07
N LEU A 7 -3.84 -5.54 20.60
CA LEU A 7 -3.31 -4.22 20.23
C LEU A 7 -2.45 -3.66 21.37
N SER A 8 -1.36 -2.99 21.01
CA SER A 8 -0.70 -2.06 21.93
C SER A 8 -1.56 -0.82 22.15
N ALA A 9 -1.29 -0.05 23.20
CA ALA A 9 -2.01 1.21 23.46
C ALA A 9 -1.85 2.22 22.33
N GLU A 10 -0.72 2.19 21.60
CA GLU A 10 -0.49 3.05 20.45
C GLU A 10 -1.34 2.62 19.25
N GLN A 11 -1.39 1.32 18.96
CA GLN A 11 -2.19 0.78 17.87
C GLN A 11 -3.69 1.02 18.07
N ASP A 12 -4.18 0.89 19.31
CA ASP A 12 -5.58 1.19 19.61
C ASP A 12 -5.92 2.67 19.39
N ARG A 13 -5.05 3.59 19.82
CA ARG A 13 -5.21 5.03 19.55
C ARG A 13 -5.18 5.36 18.05
N ALA A 14 -4.29 4.72 17.30
CA ALA A 14 -4.22 4.90 15.85
C ALA A 14 -5.50 4.41 15.16
N LEU A 15 -6.02 3.24 15.55
CA LEU A 15 -7.29 2.72 15.02
C LEU A 15 -8.48 3.57 15.42
N GLU A 16 -8.51 4.07 16.64
CA GLU A 16 -9.53 5.01 17.12
C GLU A 16 -9.56 6.29 16.30
N MET A 17 -8.38 6.86 15.99
CA MET A 17 -8.26 8.02 15.12
C MET A 17 -8.76 7.70 13.70
N LEU A 18 -8.33 6.59 13.10
CA LEU A 18 -8.76 6.18 11.76
C LEU A 18 -10.27 5.99 11.69
N ALA A 19 -10.86 5.30 12.67
CA ALA A 19 -12.29 5.06 12.78
C ALA A 19 -13.09 6.36 12.83
N ARG A 20 -12.66 7.32 13.66
CA ARG A 20 -13.29 8.64 13.74
C ARG A 20 -13.20 9.41 12.43
N THR A 21 -12.02 9.47 11.82
CA THR A 21 -11.81 10.19 10.55
C THR A 21 -12.66 9.60 9.42
N GLN A 22 -12.86 8.29 9.42
CA GLN A 22 -13.63 7.58 8.39
C GLN A 22 -15.12 7.46 8.72
N GLY A 23 -15.54 7.79 9.95
CA GLY A 23 -16.92 7.63 10.39
C GLY A 23 -17.38 6.17 10.52
N VAL A 24 -16.47 5.25 10.87
CA VAL A 24 -16.74 3.80 10.94
C VAL A 24 -16.32 3.21 12.29
N SER A 25 -16.61 1.92 12.52
CA SER A 25 -16.14 1.22 13.73
C SER A 25 -14.62 0.97 13.70
N LYS A 26 -13.99 0.77 14.87
CA LYS A 26 -12.57 0.37 14.96
C LYS A 26 -12.26 -0.90 14.15
N HIS A 27 -13.18 -1.87 14.15
CA HIS A 27 -13.01 -3.10 13.39
C HIS A 27 -13.00 -2.84 11.88
N GLU A 28 -13.97 -2.06 11.39
CA GLU A 28 -14.06 -1.70 9.97
C GLU A 28 -12.84 -0.86 9.54
N ALA A 29 -12.38 0.06 10.38
CA ALA A 29 -11.15 0.82 10.13
C ALA A 29 -9.92 -0.09 10.01
N ALA A 30 -9.82 -1.13 10.85
CA ALA A 30 -8.73 -2.11 10.76
C ALA A 30 -8.80 -2.91 9.45
N VAL A 31 -9.99 -3.38 9.05
CA VAL A 31 -10.20 -4.08 7.77
C VAL A 31 -9.78 -3.19 6.60
N ARG A 32 -10.23 -1.94 6.57
CA ARG A 32 -9.86 -0.96 5.53
C ARG A 32 -8.37 -0.66 5.51
N ALA A 33 -7.74 -0.54 6.67
CA ALA A 33 -6.29 -0.32 6.78
C ALA A 33 -5.50 -1.49 6.19
N ILE A 34 -5.92 -2.74 6.47
CA ILE A 34 -5.31 -3.95 5.91
C ILE A 34 -5.47 -3.99 4.39
N VAL A 35 -6.69 -3.81 3.88
CA VAL A 35 -6.96 -3.82 2.43
C VAL A 35 -6.17 -2.71 1.73
N GLY A 36 -6.16 -1.50 2.29
CA GLY A 36 -5.42 -0.38 1.74
C GLY A 36 -3.90 -0.59 1.77
N ALA A 37 -3.36 -1.21 2.82
CA ALA A 37 -1.95 -1.57 2.88
C ALA A 37 -1.59 -2.62 1.82
N ALA A 38 -2.39 -3.68 1.68
CA ALA A 38 -2.19 -4.71 0.67
C ALA A 38 -2.24 -4.13 -0.76
N ALA A 39 -3.23 -3.28 -1.05
CA ALA A 39 -3.34 -2.62 -2.36
C ALA A 39 -2.11 -1.77 -2.68
N ARG A 40 -1.61 -0.97 -1.72
CA ARG A 40 -0.38 -0.18 -1.90
C ARG A 40 0.84 -1.05 -2.17
N THR A 41 0.98 -2.18 -1.48
CA THR A 41 2.10 -3.11 -1.70
C THR A 41 2.07 -3.67 -3.12
N VAL A 42 0.93 -4.19 -3.56
CA VAL A 42 0.78 -4.75 -4.92
C VAL A 42 1.02 -3.68 -5.98
N HIS A 43 0.41 -2.50 -5.85
CA HIS A 43 0.65 -1.41 -6.80
C HIS A 43 2.11 -0.96 -6.86
N HIS A 44 2.82 -0.98 -5.73
CA HIS A 44 4.23 -0.62 -5.71
C HIS A 44 5.09 -1.63 -6.48
N GLU A 45 4.81 -2.92 -6.34
CA GLU A 45 5.49 -4.00 -7.07
C GLU A 45 5.24 -3.91 -8.57
N ASP A 46 3.99 -3.64 -8.98
CA ASP A 46 3.61 -3.44 -10.38
C ASP A 46 4.35 -2.27 -11.01
N ILE A 47 4.35 -1.10 -10.34
CA ILE A 47 5.06 0.09 -10.81
C ILE A 47 6.56 -0.18 -10.92
N ALA A 48 7.15 -0.83 -9.91
CA ALA A 48 8.57 -1.16 -9.92
C ALA A 48 8.91 -2.11 -11.08
N GLN A 49 8.04 -3.07 -11.40
CA GLN A 49 8.21 -3.97 -12.53
C GLN A 49 8.12 -3.25 -13.87
N ILE A 50 7.11 -2.39 -14.05
CA ILE A 50 6.95 -1.58 -15.27
C ILE A 50 8.14 -0.63 -15.46
N ALA A 51 8.63 -0.02 -14.38
CA ALA A 51 9.79 0.85 -14.44
C ALA A 51 11.04 0.08 -14.89
N ARG A 52 11.29 -1.12 -14.33
CA ARG A 52 12.42 -1.96 -14.74
C ARG A 52 12.40 -2.30 -16.23
N THR A 53 11.25 -2.65 -16.79
CA THR A 53 11.12 -3.04 -18.20
C THR A 53 11.19 -1.84 -19.14
N THR A 54 10.54 -0.74 -18.77
CA THR A 54 10.43 0.45 -19.60
C THR A 54 11.75 1.22 -19.64
N LEU A 55 12.40 1.44 -18.48
CA LEU A 55 13.69 2.13 -18.42
C LEU A 55 14.79 1.38 -19.16
N ALA A 56 14.80 0.05 -19.09
CA ALA A 56 15.74 -0.76 -19.86
C ALA A 56 15.52 -0.60 -21.38
N SER A 57 14.26 -0.53 -21.81
CA SER A 57 13.90 -0.33 -23.22
C SER A 57 14.26 1.09 -23.71
N TYR A 58 13.99 2.11 -22.88
CA TYR A 58 14.36 3.50 -23.17
C TYR A 58 15.88 3.66 -23.26
N ARG A 59 16.64 3.14 -22.29
CA ARG A 59 18.11 3.18 -22.34
C ARG A 59 18.66 2.56 -23.62
N ARG A 60 18.12 1.41 -24.05
CA ARG A 60 18.54 0.78 -25.32
C ARG A 60 18.20 1.64 -26.54
N ALA A 61 17.11 2.39 -26.50
CA ALA A 61 16.75 3.32 -27.57
C ALA A 61 17.69 4.54 -27.59
N GLU A 62 18.01 5.10 -26.42
CA GLU A 62 18.99 6.19 -26.27
C GLU A 62 20.37 5.77 -26.76
N GLU A 63 20.86 4.58 -26.36
CA GLU A 63 22.11 3.99 -26.85
C GLU A 63 22.14 3.87 -28.38
N ARG A 64 21.02 3.49 -29.01
CA ARG A 64 20.91 3.40 -30.48
C ARG A 64 20.89 4.76 -31.17
N LEU A 65 20.36 5.78 -30.50
CA LEU A 65 20.26 7.14 -31.02
C LEU A 65 21.50 7.98 -30.70
N GLY A 66 22.41 7.47 -29.86
CA GLY A 66 23.64 8.15 -29.45
C GLY A 66 23.39 9.34 -28.50
N LEU A 67 22.30 9.27 -27.73
CA LEU A 67 21.93 10.26 -26.71
C LEU A 67 22.61 9.96 -25.36
#